data_AF-A0A3M1FI42-F1
#
_entry.id   AF-A0A3M1FI42-F1
#
_cell.length_a   1.000
_cell.length_b   1.000
_cell.length_c   1.000
_cell.angle_alpha   90.00
_cell.angle_beta   90.00
_cell.angle_gamma   90.00
#
_symmetry.space_group_name_H-M   'P 1'
#
loop_
_entity.id
_entity.type
_entity.pdbx_description
1 polymer ?
#
loop_
_entity_poly.entity_id
_entity_poly.type
_entity_poly.pdbx_seq_one_letter_code
_entity_poly.pdbx_strand_id
1 'polypeptide(L)' 'MSLSISLLGPLHVTLAGEPVSFRTDAQRVLLAYLAAHQGVPVRRDALAGLLSP' A
#
# COMPACT_ATOMS: atom_id res chain seq x y z
N MET A 1 -0.62 16.25 9.48
CA MET A 1 -0.46 14.79 9.50
C MET A 1 -0.22 14.35 8.07
N SER A 2 1.03 13.98 7.72
CA SER A 2 1.43 13.63 6.36
C SER A 2 1.64 12.13 6.24
N LEU A 3 1.23 11.55 5.11
CA LEU A 3 1.51 10.16 4.74
C LEU A 3 2.58 10.18 3.65
N SER A 4 3.71 9.51 3.87
CA SER A 4 4.76 9.34 2.86
C SER A 4 4.92 7.87 2.55
N ILE A 5 5.00 7.55 1.25
CA ILE A 5 5.12 6.18 0.75
C ILE A 5 6.27 6.13 -0.26
N SER A 6 7.23 5.24 -0.03
CA SER A 6 8.35 4.99 -0.93
C SER A 6 8.25 3.57 -1.49
N LEU A 7 8.17 3.46 -2.81
CA LEU A 7 7.99 2.21 -3.55
C LEU A 7 9.25 1.76 -4.32
N LEU A 8 10.27 2.62 -4.40
CA LEU A 8 11.52 2.32 -5.10
C LEU A 8 12.44 1.53 -4.16
N GLY A 9 12.29 0.20 -4.20
CA GLY A 9 12.92 -0.73 -3.26
C GLY A 9 11.90 -1.32 -2.28
N PRO A 10 12.31 -1.71 -1.05
CA PRO A 10 11.37 -2.18 -0.05
C PRO A 10 10.33 -1.10 0.26
N LEU A 11 9.05 -1.49 0.37
CA LEU A 11 7.98 -0.57 0.74
C LEU A 11 8.28 0.07 2.10
N HIS A 12 8.47 1.39 2.11
CA HIS A 12 8.57 2.19 3.31
C HIS A 12 7.36 3.12 3.40
N VAL A 13 6.73 3.14 4.56
CA VAL A 13 5.56 3.98 4.84
C VAL A 13 5.79 4.70 6.15
N THR A 14 5.60 6.01 6.14
CA THR A 14 5.63 6.82 7.36
C THR A 14 4.36 7.66 7.49
N LEU A 15 3.87 7.77 8.73
CA LEU A 15 2.74 8.60 9.10
C LEU A 15 3.22 9.64 10.11
N ALA A 16 3.12 10.92 9.74
CA ALA A 16 3.70 12.02 10.52
C ALA A 16 5.20 11.83 10.83
N GLY A 17 5.95 11.18 9.92
CA GLY A 17 7.37 10.90 10.07
C GLY A 17 7.70 9.56 10.73
N GLU A 18 6.74 8.92 11.40
CA GLU A 18 6.96 7.65 12.10
C GLU A 18 6.67 6.44 11.19
N PRO A 19 7.52 5.39 11.20
CA PRO A 19 7.28 4.18 10.42
C PRO A 19 6.01 3.47 10.88
N VAL A 20 5.24 2.94 9.92
CA VAL A 20 3.98 2.25 10.20
C VAL A 20 4.18 0.73 10.15
N SER A 21 3.61 0.01 11.12
CA SER A 21 3.57 -1.46 11.09
C SER A 21 2.25 -1.96 10.51
N PHE A 22 2.34 -3.03 9.70
CA PHE A 22 1.18 -3.69 9.11
C PHE A 22 0.90 -4.97 9.89
N ARG A 23 -0.39 -5.27 10.12
CA ARG A 23 -0.79 -6.50 10.82
C ARG A 23 -0.71 -7.73 9.93
N THR A 24 -0.83 -7.53 8.61
CA THR A 24 -0.80 -8.60 7.61
C THR A 24 -0.05 -8.13 6.39
N ASP A 25 0.55 -9.07 5.66
CA ASP A 25 1.15 -8.77 4.36
C ASP A 25 0.12 -8.29 3.34
N ALA A 26 -1.12 -8.77 3.42
CA ALA A 26 -2.21 -8.31 2.55
C ALA A 26 -2.44 -6.79 2.66
N GLN A 27 -2.39 -6.22 3.87
CA GLN A 27 -2.51 -4.77 4.05
C GLN A 27 -1.34 -4.01 3.40
N ARG A 28 -0.13 -4.56 3.56
CA ARG A 28 1.11 -3.99 3.00
C ARG A 28 1.07 -3.98 1.48
N VAL A 29 0.68 -5.10 0.87
CA VAL A 29 0.54 -5.27 -0.58
C VAL A 29 -0.58 -4.37 -1.13
N LEU A 30 -1.73 -4.32 -0.46
CA LEU A 30 -2.85 -3.47 -0.86
C LEU A 30 -2.44 -2.00 -0.91
N LEU A 31 -1.79 -1.49 0.14
CA LEU A 31 -1.35 -0.10 0.18
C LEU A 31 -0.33 0.21 -0.92
N ALA A 32 0.65 -0.68 -1.13
CA ALA A 32 1.64 -0.51 -2.19
C ALA A 32 0.99 -0.42 -3.57
N TYR A 33 0.02 -1.30 -3.85
CA TYR A 33 -0.70 -1.31 -5.12
C TYR A 33 -1.52 -0.04 -5.34
N LEU A 34 -2.25 0.41 -4.33
CA LEU A 34 -3.04 1.66 -4.41
C LEU A 34 -2.14 2.89 -4.55
N ALA A 35 -1.00 2.92 -3.88
CA ALA A 35 -0.03 4.01 -3.99
C ALA A 35 0.60 4.06 -5.39
N ALA A 36 0.87 2.90 -6.02
CA ALA A 36 1.35 2.83 -7.40
C ALA A 36 0.30 3.31 -8.43
N HIS A 37 -0.99 3.20 -8.11
CA HIS A 37 -2.11 3.62 -8.98
C HIS A 37 -2.80 4.88 -8.46
N GLN A 38 -2.06 5.77 -7.79
CA GLN A 38 -2.63 6.95 -7.15
C GLN A 38 -3.46 7.79 -8.13
N GLY A 39 -4.66 8.19 -7.70
CA GLY A 39 -5.57 9.01 -8.49
C GLY A 39 -6.46 8.24 -9.48
N VAL A 40 -6.29 6.92 -9.59
CA VAL A 40 -7.11 6.06 -10.45
C VAL A 40 -7.97 5.12 -9.59
N PRO A 41 -9.29 5.04 -9.82
CA PRO A 41 -10.13 4.04 -9.15
C PRO A 41 -9.69 2.61 -9.49
N VAL A 42 -9.48 1.79 -8.45
CA VAL A 42 -9.12 0.38 -8.60
C VAL A 42 -10.35 -0.50 -8.32
N ARG A 43 -10.64 -1.43 -9.24
CA ARG A 43 -11.75 -2.39 -9.06
C ARG A 43 -11.44 -3.39 -7.96
N ARG A 44 -12.46 -3.73 -7.17
CA ARG A 44 -12.34 -4.74 -6.10
C ARG A 44 -11.91 -6.12 -6.61
N ASP A 45 -12.37 -6.52 -7.79
CA ASP A 45 -12.01 -7.83 -8.37
C ASP A 45 -10.50 -7.93 -8.65
N ALA A 46 -9.86 -6.82 -9.07
CA ALA A 46 -8.42 -6.75 -9.27
C ALA A 46 -7.66 -6.87 -7.94
N LEU A 47 -8.19 -6.25 -6.88
CA LEU A 47 -7.64 -6.38 -5.52
C LEU A 47 -7.79 -7.80 -4.97
N ALA A 48 -8.92 -8.46 -5.25
CA ALA A 48 -9.14 -9.84 -4.82
C ALA A 48 -8.14 -10.80 -5.49
N GLY A 49 -7.87 -10.62 -6.79
CA GLY A 49 -6.83 -11.38 -7.49
C GLY A 49 -5.42 -11.11 -6.96
N LEU A 50 -5.10 -9.86 -6.62
CA LEU A 50 -3.80 -9.48 -6.05
C LEU A 50 -3.56 -10.08 -4.65
N LEU A 51 -4.61 -10.20 -3.84
CA LEU A 51 -4.53 -10.65 -2.45
C LEU A 51 -4.76 -12.17 -2.29
N SER A 52 -5.11 -12.85 -3.38
CA SER A 52 -5.14 -14.31 -3.42
C SER A 52 -3.72 -14.87 -3.36
N PRO A 53 -3.48 -15.99 -2.67
CA PRO A 53 -2.26 -16.77 -2.84
C PRO A 53 -2.10 -17.28 -4.28
#